data_AF-A0A7C3CES1-F1
#
_entry.id   AF-A0A7C3CES1-F1
#
_cell.length_a   1.000
_cell.length_b   1.000
_cell.length_c   1.000
_cell.angle_alpha   90.00
_cell.angle_beta   90.00
_cell.angle_gamma   90.00
#
_symmetry.space_group_name_H-M   'P 1'
#
loop_
_entity.id
_entity.type
_entity.pdbx_description
1 polymer ?
#
loop_
_entity_poly.entity_id
_entity_poly.type
_entity_poly.pdbx_seq_one_letter_code
_entity_poly.pdbx_strand_id
1 'polypeptide(L)'
;SVGAWYYEALAGLAPDESEPGYRRILVRPQVVRDLRWASGSIQTPYGRAASSWRRTDEGLRLELEIPVGAEARVYVPALNLDDPVILESGKVIWREGAFRPEAAEGVHAGRREGRAIVLETGSGIYRLELRSGAGGEVGDSSQ
;
A
#
# COMPACT_ATOMS: atom_id res chain seq x y z
N SER A 1 -18.49 -19.18 1.19
CA SER A 1 -17.81 -19.59 2.44
C SER A 1 -17.52 -18.34 3.26
N VAL A 2 -17.64 -18.41 4.58
CA VAL A 2 -17.39 -17.29 5.51
C VAL A 2 -15.93 -16.80 5.47
N GLY A 3 -15.00 -17.61 4.97
CA GLY A 3 -13.59 -17.24 4.86
C GLY A 3 -13.29 -16.13 3.84
N ALA A 4 -13.93 -16.16 2.65
CA ALA A 4 -13.57 -15.24 1.56
C ALA A 4 -13.84 -13.77 1.92
N TRP A 5 -15.02 -13.47 2.46
CA TRP A 5 -15.36 -12.10 2.88
C TRP A 5 -14.49 -11.61 4.05
N TYR A 6 -14.02 -12.51 4.92
CA TYR A 6 -13.13 -12.16 6.02
C TYR A 6 -11.75 -11.74 5.49
N TYR A 7 -11.18 -12.47 4.52
CA TYR A 7 -9.92 -12.07 3.87
C TYR A 7 -10.08 -10.81 3.00
N GLU A 8 -11.24 -10.60 2.38
CA GLU A 8 -11.56 -9.36 1.65
C GLU A 8 -11.61 -8.13 2.57
N ALA A 9 -12.23 -8.26 3.74
CA ALA A 9 -12.23 -7.19 4.74
C ALA A 9 -10.81 -6.85 5.22
N LEU A 10 -9.95 -7.87 5.37
CA LEU A 10 -8.56 -7.68 5.75
C LEU A 10 -7.68 -7.09 4.64
N ALA A 11 -8.06 -7.27 3.37
CA ALA A 11 -7.43 -6.57 2.25
C ALA A 11 -7.71 -5.06 2.28
N GLY A 12 -8.78 -4.65 2.95
CA GLY A 12 -9.01 -3.24 3.31
C GLY A 12 -9.57 -2.37 2.18
N LEU A 13 -10.21 -2.98 1.19
CA LEU A 13 -10.84 -2.25 0.08
C LEU A 13 -12.21 -1.72 0.50
N ALA A 14 -12.43 -0.42 0.27
CA ALA A 14 -13.73 0.21 0.46
C ALA A 14 -13.93 1.37 -0.54
N PRO A 15 -15.17 1.70 -0.93
CA PRO A 15 -15.44 2.98 -1.60
C PRO A 15 -15.09 4.16 -0.67
N ASP A 16 -14.59 5.26 -1.24
CA ASP A 16 -14.55 6.53 -0.52
C ASP A 16 -15.94 7.18 -0.55
N GLU A 17 -16.65 7.15 0.58
CA GLU A 17 -18.00 7.72 0.69
C GLU A 17 -18.03 9.24 0.47
N SER A 18 -16.88 9.92 0.61
CA SER A 18 -16.77 11.36 0.31
C SER A 18 -16.72 11.67 -1.18
N GLU A 19 -16.47 10.66 -2.02
CA GLU A 19 -16.44 10.78 -3.48
C GLU A 19 -17.38 9.76 -4.14
N PRO A 20 -18.64 10.15 -4.41
CA PRO A 20 -19.63 9.24 -4.97
C PRO A 20 -19.17 8.60 -6.29
N GLY A 21 -19.54 7.33 -6.47
CA GLY A 21 -19.37 6.61 -7.74
C GLY A 21 -18.05 5.85 -7.91
N TYR A 22 -17.29 5.59 -6.84
CA TYR A 22 -15.98 4.89 -6.90
C TYR A 22 -14.89 5.65 -7.65
N ARG A 23 -14.99 6.99 -7.77
CA ARG A 23 -13.88 7.79 -8.30
C ARG A 23 -12.61 7.64 -7.47
N ARG A 24 -12.78 7.44 -6.16
CA ARG A 24 -11.68 7.09 -5.25
C ARG A 24 -12.00 5.81 -4.48
N ILE A 25 -10.99 4.95 -4.38
CA ILE A 25 -11.00 3.72 -3.62
C ILE A 25 -10.14 3.91 -2.36
N LEU A 26 -10.68 3.58 -1.21
CA LEU A 26 -9.90 3.48 0.02
C LEU A 26 -9.24 2.10 0.08
N VAL A 27 -7.94 2.09 0.32
CA VAL A 27 -7.18 0.87 0.58
C VAL A 27 -6.56 0.98 1.98
N ARG A 28 -7.09 0.21 2.94
CA ARG A 28 -6.69 0.22 4.36
C ARG A 28 -6.42 -1.21 4.85
N PRO A 29 -5.29 -1.83 4.45
CA PRO A 29 -4.95 -3.20 4.83
C PRO A 29 -4.96 -3.38 6.35
N GLN A 30 -5.68 -4.40 6.84
CA GLN A 30 -5.75 -4.73 8.26
C GLN A 30 -4.69 -5.79 8.60
N VAL A 31 -3.45 -5.35 8.79
CA VAL A 31 -2.32 -6.24 9.10
C VAL A 31 -2.35 -6.63 10.58
N VAL A 32 -3.02 -7.75 10.89
CA VAL A 32 -3.09 -8.33 12.23
C VAL A 32 -1.90 -9.26 12.53
N ARG A 33 -1.62 -9.51 13.82
CA ARG A 33 -0.47 -10.34 14.27
C ARG A 33 -0.55 -11.79 13.77
N ASP A 34 -1.74 -12.37 13.74
CA ASP A 34 -1.90 -13.81 13.57
C ASP A 34 -1.98 -14.25 12.09
N LEU A 35 -1.95 -13.28 11.17
CA LEU A 35 -2.02 -13.55 9.73
C LEU A 35 -0.73 -13.11 9.03
N ARG A 36 -0.22 -14.00 8.17
CA ARG A 36 0.97 -13.73 7.34
C ARG A 36 0.62 -12.99 6.05
N TRP A 37 -0.60 -13.15 5.56
CA TRP A 37 -1.09 -12.51 4.34
C TRP A 37 -2.62 -12.43 4.36
N ALA A 38 -3.17 -11.51 3.57
CA ALA A 38 -4.57 -11.52 3.15
C ALA A 38 -4.68 -10.86 1.77
N SER A 39 -5.72 -11.23 1.03
CA SER A 39 -6.01 -10.64 -0.28
C SER A 39 -7.51 -10.56 -0.51
N GLY A 40 -7.91 -9.62 -1.36
CA GLY A 40 -9.29 -9.37 -1.69
C GLY A 40 -9.42 -8.51 -2.94
N SER A 41 -10.60 -8.54 -3.54
CA SER A 41 -10.95 -7.67 -4.66
C SER A 41 -12.42 -7.31 -4.63
N ILE A 42 -12.75 -6.14 -5.14
CA ILE A 42 -14.12 -5.67 -5.32
C ILE A 42 -14.36 -5.33 -6.79
N GLN A 43 -15.61 -5.50 -7.24
CA GLN A 43 -16.02 -5.02 -8.55
C GLN A 43 -16.56 -3.60 -8.40
N THR A 44 -16.00 -2.66 -9.16
CA THR A 44 -16.44 -1.27 -9.24
C THR A 44 -17.07 -0.99 -10.60
N PRO A 45 -17.79 0.12 -10.78
CA PRO A 45 -18.22 0.58 -12.10
C PRO A 45 -17.09 0.79 -13.10
N TYR A 46 -15.87 1.06 -12.63
CA TYR A 46 -14.67 1.26 -13.46
C TYR A 46 -13.90 -0.03 -13.76
N GLY A 47 -14.29 -1.15 -13.15
CA GLY A 47 -13.59 -2.42 -13.28
C GLY A 47 -13.21 -3.02 -11.93
N ARG A 48 -12.35 -4.04 -11.97
CA ARG A 48 -11.89 -4.73 -10.76
C ARG A 48 -10.85 -3.88 -10.04
N ALA A 49 -10.99 -3.81 -8.71
CA ALA A 49 -9.96 -3.27 -7.83
C ALA A 49 -9.50 -4.37 -6.87
N ALA A 50 -8.20 -4.46 -6.61
CA ALA A 50 -7.64 -5.52 -5.77
C ALA A 50 -6.57 -5.00 -4.82
N SER A 51 -6.45 -5.68 -3.68
CA SER A 51 -5.40 -5.45 -2.70
C SER A 51 -4.97 -6.79 -2.11
N SER A 52 -3.66 -6.96 -1.97
CA SER A 52 -3.04 -8.13 -1.36
C SER A 52 -1.86 -7.68 -0.53
N TRP A 53 -1.76 -8.14 0.71
CA TRP A 53 -0.61 -7.86 1.55
C TRP A 53 0.00 -9.13 2.11
N ARG A 54 1.31 -9.08 2.34
CA ARG A 54 2.08 -10.15 2.96
C ARG A 54 3.14 -9.57 3.88
N ARG A 55 3.23 -10.09 5.10
CA ARG A 55 4.30 -9.77 6.04
C ARG A 55 5.60 -10.39 5.55
N THR A 56 6.63 -9.57 5.42
CA THR A 56 8.01 -10.00 5.19
C THR A 56 8.75 -9.99 6.53
N ASP A 57 9.99 -10.46 6.55
CA ASP A 57 10.80 -10.42 7.76
C ASP A 57 11.22 -8.97 8.13
N GLU A 58 11.25 -8.09 7.13
CA GLU A 58 11.66 -6.69 7.26
C GLU A 58 10.47 -5.70 7.33
N GLY A 59 9.24 -6.16 7.10
CA GLY A 59 8.05 -5.31 7.09
C GLY A 59 6.86 -5.91 6.33
N LEU A 60 6.46 -5.26 5.24
CA LEU A 60 5.22 -5.55 4.51
C LEU A 60 5.42 -5.40 3.00
N ARG A 61 4.93 -6.36 2.23
CA ARG A 61 4.67 -6.20 0.80
C ARG A 61 3.18 -5.98 0.58
N LEU A 62 2.82 -5.01 -0.25
CA LEU A 62 1.45 -4.67 -0.61
C LEU A 62 1.35 -4.55 -2.14
N GLU A 63 0.44 -5.31 -2.74
CA GLU A 63 0.15 -5.30 -4.17
C GLU A 63 -1.25 -4.76 -4.39
N LEU A 64 -1.38 -3.79 -5.30
CA LEU A 64 -2.61 -3.07 -5.59
C LEU A 64 -2.91 -3.09 -7.07
N GLU A 65 -4.20 -3.17 -7.39
CA GLU A 65 -4.74 -2.99 -8.74
C GLU A 65 -5.86 -1.96 -8.66
N ILE A 66 -5.64 -0.81 -9.30
CA ILE A 66 -6.61 0.28 -9.36
C ILE A 66 -7.10 0.41 -10.81
N PRO A 67 -8.40 0.26 -11.08
CA PRO A 67 -8.92 0.27 -12.44
C PRO A 67 -8.79 1.64 -13.10
N VAL A 68 -8.72 1.66 -14.43
CA VAL A 68 -8.67 2.89 -15.23
C VAL A 68 -9.91 3.75 -14.95
N GLY A 69 -9.70 5.04 -14.71
CA GLY A 69 -10.77 5.98 -14.38
C GLY A 69 -11.09 6.09 -12.88
N ALA A 70 -10.34 5.39 -12.03
CA ALA A 70 -10.37 5.54 -10.58
C ALA A 70 -8.99 5.92 -10.02
N GLU A 71 -9.01 6.52 -8.84
CA GLU A 71 -7.86 6.79 -7.98
C GLU A 71 -7.94 5.96 -6.70
N ALA A 72 -6.85 5.90 -5.93
CA ALA A 72 -6.85 5.29 -4.62
C ALA A 72 -6.14 6.12 -3.54
N ARG A 73 -6.70 6.08 -2.34
CA ARG A 73 -6.04 6.51 -1.11
C ARG A 73 -5.58 5.29 -0.34
N VAL A 74 -4.27 5.09 -0.31
CA VAL A 74 -3.64 3.89 0.23
C VAL A 74 -3.03 4.20 1.58
N TYR A 75 -3.50 3.52 2.63
CA TYR A 75 -2.98 3.61 3.99
C TYR A 75 -1.98 2.48 4.23
N VAL A 76 -0.70 2.75 4.03
CA VAL A 76 0.36 1.79 4.33
C VAL A 76 0.61 1.79 5.84
N PRO A 77 0.32 0.71 6.59
CA PRO A 77 0.51 0.68 8.03
C PRO A 77 2.00 0.69 8.35
N ALA A 78 2.47 1.59 9.22
CA ALA A 78 3.90 1.73 9.50
C ALA A 78 4.49 0.61 10.38
N LEU A 79 3.66 -0.32 10.86
CA LEU A 79 4.06 -1.49 11.67
C LEU A 79 4.97 -1.20 12.88
N ASN A 80 4.89 0.02 13.44
CA ASN A 80 5.78 0.51 14.50
C ASN A 80 7.28 0.52 14.13
N LEU A 81 7.61 0.65 12.85
CA LEU A 81 8.97 0.93 12.40
C LEU A 81 9.35 2.38 12.74
N ASP A 82 10.57 2.58 13.26
CA ASP A 82 11.08 3.90 13.66
C ASP A 82 11.39 4.80 12.45
N ASP A 83 12.02 4.24 11.41
CA ASP A 83 12.28 4.91 10.13
C ASP A 83 11.64 4.10 8.99
N PRO A 84 10.33 4.20 8.75
CA PRO A 84 9.67 3.46 7.70
C PRO A 84 10.10 3.98 6.32
N VAL A 85 10.59 3.08 5.47
CA VAL A 85 10.89 3.33 4.06
C VAL A 85 9.87 2.61 3.19
N ILE A 86 9.29 3.30 2.22
CA ILE A 86 8.41 2.68 1.20
C ILE A 86 9.10 2.72 -0.14
N LEU A 87 9.16 1.55 -0.78
CA LEU A 87 9.56 1.41 -2.17
C LEU A 87 8.33 1.10 -3.02
N GLU A 88 8.29 1.66 -4.23
CA GLU A 88 7.38 1.27 -5.31
C GLU A 88 8.24 0.65 -6.40
N SER A 89 8.01 -0.64 -6.68
CA SER A 89 8.75 -1.38 -7.71
C SER A 89 10.28 -1.23 -7.61
N GLY A 90 10.81 -1.18 -6.38
CA GLY A 90 12.24 -1.04 -6.07
C GLY A 90 12.78 0.39 -5.97
N LYS A 91 11.96 1.41 -6.26
CA LYS A 91 12.35 2.82 -6.13
C LYS A 91 11.82 3.40 -4.82
N VAL A 92 12.64 4.14 -4.08
CA VAL A 92 12.23 4.75 -2.81
C VAL A 92 11.27 5.92 -3.07
N ILE A 93 10.03 5.79 -2.61
CA ILE A 93 9.00 6.83 -2.73
C ILE A 93 8.69 7.53 -1.40
N TRP A 94 9.11 6.95 -0.27
CA TRP A 94 8.98 7.54 1.06
C TRP A 94 10.18 7.17 1.93
N ARG A 95 10.79 8.17 2.57
CA ARG A 95 11.89 7.99 3.54
C ARG A 95 12.03 9.26 4.39
N GLU A 96 12.51 9.13 5.64
CA GLU A 96 12.81 10.28 6.51
C GLU A 96 11.59 11.22 6.68
N GLY A 97 10.39 10.65 6.68
CA GLY A 97 9.14 11.41 6.82
C GLY A 97 8.69 12.20 5.58
N ALA A 98 9.35 12.02 4.43
CA ALA A 98 9.08 12.77 3.21
C ALA A 98 8.74 11.87 2.01
N PHE A 99 7.83 12.35 1.17
CA PHE A 99 7.48 11.75 -0.13
C PHE A 99 8.46 12.19 -1.23
N ARG A 100 8.81 11.28 -2.14
CA ARG A 100 9.78 11.45 -3.24
C ARG A 100 9.05 11.28 -4.60
N PRO A 101 8.42 12.34 -5.15
CA PRO A 101 7.61 12.24 -6.36
C PRO A 101 8.41 11.81 -7.61
N GLU A 102 9.69 12.15 -7.68
CA GLU A 102 10.58 11.83 -8.80
C GLU A 102 10.73 10.32 -9.07
N ALA A 103 10.49 9.51 -8.04
CA ALA A 103 10.64 8.07 -8.08
C ALA A 103 9.31 7.32 -8.22
N ALA A 104 8.17 8.02 -8.10
CA ALA A 104 6.88 7.44 -7.77
C ALA A 104 5.90 7.50 -8.94
N GLU A 105 6.07 6.61 -9.92
CA GLU A 105 5.20 6.57 -11.10
C GLU A 105 3.75 6.24 -10.69
N GLY A 106 2.80 7.11 -11.07
CA GLY A 106 1.39 6.95 -10.72
C GLY A 106 1.05 7.18 -9.24
N VAL A 107 2.02 7.54 -8.38
CA VAL A 107 1.79 8.00 -7.00
C VAL A 107 1.98 9.50 -6.97
N HIS A 108 0.96 10.25 -6.55
CA HIS A 108 0.92 11.70 -6.72
C HIS A 108 1.22 12.46 -5.42
N ALA A 109 0.98 11.83 -4.28
CA ALA A 109 1.26 12.42 -2.98
C ALA A 109 1.54 11.35 -1.93
N GLY A 110 2.26 11.74 -0.88
CA GLY A 110 2.48 10.94 0.31
C GLY A 110 2.50 11.82 1.56
N ARG A 111 1.87 11.38 2.65
CA ARG A 111 1.89 12.07 3.94
C ARG A 111 1.86 11.10 5.10
N ARG A 112 2.30 11.55 6.28
CA ARG A 112 2.13 10.80 7.53
C ARG A 112 0.76 11.11 8.15
N GLU A 113 0.01 10.08 8.51
CA GLU A 113 -1.25 10.20 9.24
C GLU A 113 -1.27 9.19 10.39
N GLY A 114 -0.99 9.66 11.61
CA GLY A 114 -0.88 8.80 12.79
C GLY A 114 0.16 7.69 12.61
N ARG A 115 -0.30 6.43 12.57
CA ARG A 115 0.53 5.22 12.36
C ARG A 115 0.53 4.71 10.92
N ALA A 116 -0.03 5.45 9.98
CA ALA A 116 -0.01 5.11 8.56
C ALA A 116 0.79 6.14 7.77
N ILE A 117 1.34 5.70 6.66
CA ILE A 117 1.78 6.56 5.56
C ILE A 117 0.68 6.48 4.51
N VAL A 118 0.08 7.62 4.18
CA VAL A 118 -1.02 7.71 3.23
C VAL A 118 -0.48 8.16 1.89
N LEU A 119 -0.68 7.33 0.88
CA LEU A 119 -0.32 7.60 -0.51
C LEU A 119 -1.60 7.87 -1.31
N GLU A 120 -1.56 8.84 -2.22
CA GLU A 120 -2.60 9.07 -3.22
C GLU A 120 -2.09 8.57 -4.56
N THR A 121 -2.83 7.68 -5.22
CA THR A 121 -2.41 7.04 -6.48
C THR A 121 -3.49 7.17 -7.56
N GLY A 122 -3.06 7.21 -8.82
CA GLY A 122 -3.95 7.02 -9.96
C GLY A 122 -4.33 5.55 -10.19
N SER A 123 -4.82 5.27 -11.40
CA SER A 123 -5.01 3.90 -11.88
C SER A 123 -3.69 3.22 -12.19
N GLY A 124 -3.59 1.92 -11.94
CA GLY A 124 -2.39 1.15 -12.23
C GLY A 124 -2.22 -0.07 -11.35
N ILE A 125 -1.06 -0.72 -11.52
CA ILE A 125 -0.62 -1.82 -10.67
C ILE A 125 0.56 -1.30 -9.86
N TYR A 126 0.46 -1.41 -8.53
CA TYR A 126 1.49 -0.94 -7.61
C TYR A 126 2.02 -2.10 -6.80
N ARG A 127 3.35 -2.17 -6.67
CA ARG A 127 4.04 -3.11 -5.76
C ARG A 127 4.81 -2.31 -4.74
N LEU A 128 4.21 -2.19 -3.56
CA LEU A 128 4.75 -1.42 -2.46
C LEU A 128 5.48 -2.35 -1.49
N GLU A 129 6.66 -1.93 -1.04
CA GLU A 129 7.43 -2.61 -0.01
C GLU A 129 7.73 -1.63 1.11
N LEU A 130 7.22 -1.93 2.30
CA LEU A 130 7.56 -1.25 3.54
C LEU A 130 8.67 -2.03 4.24
N ARG A 131 9.72 -1.32 4.65
CA ARG A 131 10.81 -1.86 5.46
C ARG A 131 11.36 -0.83 6.44
N SER A 132 12.20 -1.29 7.37
CA SER A 132 13.00 -0.42 8.23
C SER A 132 14.13 0.25 7.44
N GLY A 133 14.29 1.57 7.58
CA GLY A 133 15.46 2.32 7.14
C GLY A 133 16.63 2.23 8.12
N ALA A 134 16.35 1.92 9.39
CA ALA A 134 17.35 1.53 10.38
C ALA A 134 17.84 0.11 10.05
N GLY A 135 18.97 0.00 9.34
CA GLY A 135 19.58 -1.28 8.94
C GLY A 135 20.27 -1.30 7.58
N GLY A 136 20.25 -0.22 6.81
CA GLY A 136 20.85 -0.15 5.47
C GLY A 136 22.35 0.19 5.43
N GLU A 137 23.20 -0.60 6.10
CA GLU A 137 24.63 -0.73 5.77
C GLU A 137 24.97 -2.23 5.66
N VAL A 138 24.62 -2.87 4.52
CA VAL A 138 25.28 -4.06 3.94
C VAL A 138 24.83 -4.14 2.47
N GLY A 139 25.66 -4.13 1.43
CA GLY A 139 27.11 -4.00 1.35
C GLY A 139 27.52 -3.36 0.03
N ASP A 140 28.60 -2.58 0.10
CA ASP A 140 29.44 -2.28 -1.04
C ASP A 140 29.96 -3.63 -1.60
N SER A 141 29.38 -4.07 -2.71
CA SER A 141 29.92 -5.16 -3.51
C SER A 141 30.92 -4.55 -4.47
N SER A 142 32.11 -4.26 -3.95
CA SER A 142 33.31 -4.16 -4.75
C SER A 142 33.61 -5.55 -5.33
N GLN A 143 33.39 -5.71 -6.63
CA GLN A 143 34.18 -6.57 -7.52
C GLN A 143 34.38 -5.83 -8.85
#